data_AF-A0A967WT27-F1
#
_entry.id   AF-A0A967WT27-F1
#
_cell.length_a   1.000
_cell.length_b   1.000
_cell.length_c   1.000
_cell.angle_alpha   90.00
_cell.angle_beta   90.00
_cell.angle_gamma   90.00
#
_symmetry.space_group_name_H-M   'P 1'
#
loop_
_entity.id
_entity.type
_entity.pdbx_description
1 polymer ?
#
loop_
_entity_poly.entity_id
_entity_poly.type
_entity_poly.pdbx_seq_one_letter_code
_entity_poly.pdbx_strand_id
1 'polypeptide(L)' 'SEGCLLMDLGSTKAQIVEEMARLPEHIQPLGGHPMCGKESSGIKVADPALYRGCTFILSPLPRTSKDA' A
#
# COMPACT_ATOMS: atom_id res chain seq x y z
N SER A 1 20.40 6.79 6.93
CA SER A 1 19.61 5.58 7.16
C SER A 1 18.71 5.39 5.96
N GLU A 2 18.63 4.18 5.41
CA GLU A 2 17.57 3.86 4.45
C GLU A 2 16.23 4.05 5.16
N GLY A 3 15.33 4.84 4.57
CA GLY A 3 14.03 5.13 5.17
C GLY A 3 13.17 3.87 5.25
N CYS A 4 12.27 3.80 6.22
CA CYS A 4 11.32 2.69 6.32
C CYS A 4 10.17 2.91 5.32
N LEU A 5 9.91 1.96 4.42
CA LEU A 5 8.74 1.99 3.54
C LEU A 5 7.50 1.52 4.29
N LEU A 6 6.45 2.34 4.30
CA LEU A 6 5.13 1.97 4.79
C LEU A 6 4.12 2.02 3.65
N MET A 7 3.48 0.88 3.38
CA MET A 7 2.47 0.73 2.35
C MET A 7 1.20 0.10 2.91
N ASP A 8 0.06 0.61 2.46
CA ASP A 8 -1.25 0.05 2.79
C ASP A 8 -1.86 -0.73 1.60
N LEU A 9 -2.92 -1.50 1.87
CA LEU A 9 -3.62 -2.32 0.87
C LEU A 9 -5.11 -1.99 0.76
N GLY A 10 -5.55 -0.86 1.32
CA GLY A 10 -6.95 -0.48 1.40
C GLY A 10 -7.58 -0.15 0.04
N SER A 11 -8.91 -0.31 -0.06
CA SER A 11 -9.63 -0.09 -1.32
C SER A 11 -9.82 1.40 -1.67
N THR A 12 -9.74 2.31 -0.70
CA THR A 12 -9.88 3.76 -0.93
C THR A 12 -8.57 4.47 -0.60
N LYS A 13 -8.13 5.39 -1.46
CA LYS A 13 -6.80 6.02 -1.35
C LYS A 13 -6.78 7.45 -0.83
N ALA A 14 -7.82 8.24 -1.09
CA ALA A 14 -7.82 9.67 -0.74
C ALA A 14 -7.52 9.91 0.76
N GLN A 15 -8.31 9.30 1.64
CA GLN A 15 -8.19 9.52 3.08
C GLN A 15 -6.88 8.95 3.66
N ILE A 16 -6.48 7.74 3.24
CA ILE A 16 -5.27 7.12 3.78
C ILE A 16 -4.01 7.85 3.33
N VAL A 17 -3.96 8.33 2.08
CA VAL A 17 -2.83 9.12 1.56
C VAL A 17 -2.74 10.47 2.28
N GLU A 18 -3.86 11.11 2.58
CA GLU A 18 -3.89 12.34 3.38
C GLU A 18 -3.32 12.12 4.79
N GLU A 19 -3.69 11.03 5.46
CA GLU A 19 -3.14 10.70 6.79
C GLU A 19 -1.66 10.30 6.72
N MET A 20 -1.25 9.57 5.68
CA MET A 20 0.16 9.22 5.45
C MET A 20 1.06 10.44 5.27
N ALA A 21 0.53 11.58 4.84
CA ALA A 21 1.30 12.82 4.73
C ALA A 21 1.80 13.35 6.08
N ARG A 22 1.22 12.88 7.19
CA ARG A 22 1.60 13.25 8.57
C ARG A 22 2.65 12.32 9.19
N LEU A 23 3.07 11.28 8.47
CA LEU A 23 4.08 10.34 8.95
C LEU A 23 5.43 11.03 9.19
N PRO A 24 6.25 10.53 10.14
CA PRO A 24 7.59 11.04 10.38
C PRO A 24 8.45 11.08 9.12
N GLU A 25 9.36 12.05 9.02
CA GLU A 25 10.15 12.29 7.80
C GLU A 25 10.97 11.08 7.33
N HIS A 26 11.40 10.22 8.26
CA HIS A 26 12.18 9.01 7.98
C HIS A 26 11.36 7.83 7.44
N ILE A 27 10.02 7.96 7.36
CA ILE A 27 9.11 6.95 6.82
C ILE A 27 8.71 7.36 5.39
N GLN A 28 8.94 6.48 4.42
CA GLN A 28 8.48 6.63 3.04
C GLN A 28 7.04 6.11 2.92
N PRO A 29 6.06 6.99 2.63
CA PRO A 29 4.68 6.55 2.45
C PRO A 29 4.44 6.08 1.01
N LEU A 30 3.67 5.01 0.82
CA LEU A 30 3.18 4.59 -0.49
C LEU A 30 1.76 4.02 -0.36
N GLY A 31 0.76 4.69 -0.93
CA GLY A 31 -0.60 4.14 -0.94
C GLY A 31 -0.70 2.97 -1.93
N GLY A 32 -1.33 1.86 -1.53
CA GLY A 32 -1.45 0.66 -2.37
C GLY A 32 -2.88 0.13 -2.48
N HIS A 33 -3.32 -0.23 -3.68
CA HIS A 33 -4.61 -0.89 -3.92
C HIS A 33 -4.41 -2.08 -4.87
N PRO A 34 -4.31 -3.31 -4.34
CA PRO A 34 -4.41 -4.51 -5.16
C PRO A 34 -5.86 -4.68 -5.64
N MET A 35 -6.11 -4.63 -6.95
CA MET A 35 -7.45 -4.83 -7.55
C MET A 35 -7.77 -6.32 -7.63
N CYS A 36 -7.71 -7.00 -6.48
CA CYS A 36 -8.03 -8.41 -6.32
C CYS A 36 -8.45 -8.69 -4.88
N GLY A 37 -9.12 -9.82 -4.68
CA GLY A 37 -9.55 -10.25 -3.37
C GLY A 37 -10.27 -11.58 -3.45
N LYS A 38 -10.60 -12.13 -2.29
CA LYS A 38 -11.50 -13.28 -2.16
C LYS A 38 -12.75 -12.82 -1.44
N GLU A 39 -13.88 -13.43 -1.76
CA GLU A 39 -15.14 -13.20 -1.04
C GLU A 39 -15.05 -13.71 0.41
N SER A 40 -14.13 -14.65 0.66
CA SER A 40 -13.81 -15.18 1.99
C SER A 40 -12.68 -14.40 2.66
N SER A 41 -12.78 -14.23 3.98
CA SER A 41 -11.84 -13.46 4.81
C SER A 41 -11.12 -14.33 5.86
N GLY A 42 -9.99 -13.84 6.36
CA GLY A 42 -9.21 -14.45 7.43
C GLY A 42 -7.93 -15.16 6.99
N ILE A 43 -6.99 -15.34 7.92
CA ILE A 43 -5.64 -15.86 7.62
C ILE A 43 -5.65 -17.29 7.03
N LYS A 44 -6.69 -18.09 7.34
CA LYS A 44 -6.82 -19.47 6.85
C LYS A 44 -7.01 -19.59 5.33
N VAL A 45 -7.47 -18.52 4.67
CA VAL A 45 -7.69 -18.48 3.21
C VAL A 45 -6.65 -17.64 2.48
N ALA A 46 -5.59 -17.22 3.18
CA ALA A 46 -4.47 -16.50 2.61
C ALA A 46 -3.77 -17.33 1.52
N ASP A 47 -3.32 -16.66 0.47
CA ASP A 47 -2.83 -17.31 -0.73
C ASP A 47 -1.66 -16.52 -1.31
N PRO A 48 -0.47 -17.13 -1.44
CA PRO A 48 0.71 -16.44 -1.97
C PRO A 48 0.58 -16.07 -3.44
N ALA A 49 -0.40 -16.62 -4.17
CA ALA A 49 -0.69 -16.27 -5.55
C ALA A 49 -1.77 -15.19 -5.70
N LEU A 50 -2.37 -14.69 -4.60
CA LEU A 50 -3.54 -13.80 -4.62
C LEU A 50 -3.36 -12.58 -5.53
N TYR A 51 -2.17 -11.99 -5.55
CA TYR A 51 -1.87 -10.76 -6.29
C TYR A 51 -1.33 -11.02 -7.71
N ARG A 52 -1.05 -12.28 -8.09
CA ARG A 52 -0.37 -12.60 -9.36
C ARG A 52 -1.26 -12.28 -10.55
N GLY A 53 -0.74 -11.48 -11.48
CA GLY A 53 -1.45 -11.09 -12.69
C GLY A 53 -2.56 -10.07 -12.47
N CYS A 54 -2.73 -9.58 -11.24
CA CYS A 54 -3.73 -8.56 -10.91
C CYS A 54 -3.13 -7.15 -11.05
N THR A 55 -3.98 -6.18 -11.38
CA THR A 55 -3.60 -4.77 -11.34
C THR A 55 -3.31 -4.35 -9.90
N PHE A 56 -2.15 -3.75 -9.68
CA PHE A 56 -1.79 -3.16 -8.41
C PHE A 56 -1.62 -1.65 -8.59
N ILE A 57 -2.54 -0.87 -8.04
CA ILE A 57 -2.47 0.59 -8.13
C ILE A 57 -1.56 1.10 -7.02
N LEU A 58 -0.57 1.92 -7.40
CA LEU A 58 0.28 2.65 -6.47
C LEU A 58 -0.09 4.12 -6.50
N SER A 59 -0.19 4.73 -5.33
CA SER A 59 -0.55 6.15 -5.12
C SER A 59 0.56 6.83 -4.32
N PRO A 60 1.67 7.22 -4.97
CA PRO A 60 2.76 7.92 -4.30
C PRO A 60 2.31 9.32 -3.85
N LEU A 61 2.91 9.79 -2.76
CA LEU A 61 2.79 11.16 -2.27
C LEU A 61 3.90 12.01 -2.91
N PRO A 62 3.78 13.36 -2.89
CA PRO A 62 4.87 14.24 -3.35
C PRO A 62 6.22 13.99 -2.66
N ARG A 63 6.21 13.48 -1.41
CA ARG A 63 7.40 13.15 -0.62
C ARG A 63 7.88 11.70 -0.74
N THR A 64 7.16 10.84 -1.49
CA THR A 64 7.58 9.45 -1.71
C THR A 64 8.82 9.45 -2.60
N SER A 65 9.90 8.80 -2.15
CA SER A 65 11.13 8.69 -2.93
C SER A 65 10.92 7.83 -4.18
N LYS A 66 11.82 7.96 -5.18
CA LYS A 66 11.79 7.13 -6.39
C LYS A 66 12.24 5.69 -6.14
N ASP A 67 12.94 5.46 -5.04
CA ASP A 67 13.45 4.15 -4.64
C ASP A 67 12.44 3.37 -3.78
N ALA A 68 11.31 4.00 -3.41
CA ALA A 68 10.21 3.42 -2.64
C ALA A 68 9.25 2.61 -3.52
#